data_AF-A0A7W5NS89-F1
#
_entry.id   AF-A0A7W5NS89-F1
#
_cell.length_a   1.000
_cell.length_b   1.000
_cell.length_c   1.000
_cell.angle_alpha   90.00
_cell.angle_beta   90.00
_cell.angle_gamma   90.00
#
_symmetry.space_group_name_H-M   'P 1'
#
loop_
_entity.id
_entity.type
_entity.pdbx_description
1 polymer ?
#
loop_
_entity_poly.entity_id
_entity_poly.type
_entity_poly.pdbx_seq_one_letter_code
_entity_poly.pdbx_strand_id
1 'polypeptide(L)'
;MKRTFLAVMLAVYSVAALGQVQSARGKGTPRVTSTPKAAHNSMANGTTPFKCDQYRNHPHPGMHGFCQSMENTILANEARQAGRPGPSESIVELPALGSAEAKQLGYACIGGQAFKRLANGWEQVHAREGGWQRCRGG
;
A
#
# COMPACT_ATOMS: atom_id res chain seq x y z
N MET A 1 -58.38 -40.94 32.86
CA MET A 1 -58.01 -41.34 31.48
C MET A 1 -58.02 -40.19 30.46
N LYS A 2 -58.98 -39.25 30.48
CA LYS A 2 -59.00 -38.10 29.54
C LYS A 2 -57.84 -37.09 29.70
N ARG A 3 -57.38 -36.85 30.94
CA ARG A 3 -56.32 -35.86 31.24
C ARG A 3 -54.91 -36.31 30.83
N THR A 4 -54.64 -37.61 30.88
CA THR A 4 -53.35 -38.20 30.49
C THR A 4 -53.19 -38.24 28.96
N PHE A 5 -54.26 -38.51 28.22
CA PHE A 5 -54.25 -38.45 26.76
C PHE A 5 -54.00 -37.04 26.21
N LEU A 6 -54.55 -36.01 26.85
CA LEU A 6 -54.35 -34.62 26.44
C LEU A 6 -52.89 -34.16 26.68
N ALA A 7 -52.28 -34.59 27.79
CA ALA A 7 -50.90 -34.28 28.12
C ALA A 7 -49.90 -34.95 27.15
N VAL A 8 -50.18 -36.20 26.76
CA VAL A 8 -49.35 -36.91 25.77
C VAL A 8 -49.48 -36.27 24.38
N MET A 9 -50.69 -35.86 23.97
CA MET A 9 -50.89 -35.16 22.70
C MET A 9 -50.17 -33.79 22.63
N LEU A 10 -50.17 -33.01 23.73
CA LEU A 10 -49.44 -31.74 23.78
C LEU A 10 -47.92 -31.93 23.73
N ALA A 11 -47.40 -33.00 24.33
CA ALA A 11 -45.97 -33.31 24.32
C ALA A 11 -45.48 -33.74 22.92
N VAL A 12 -46.31 -34.43 22.13
CA VAL A 12 -45.95 -34.84 20.76
C VAL A 12 -45.95 -33.65 19.79
N TYR A 13 -46.86 -32.68 19.97
CA TYR A 13 -46.91 -31.48 19.12
C TYR A 13 -45.71 -30.53 19.30
N SER A 14 -45.08 -30.52 20.48
CA SER A 14 -43.98 -29.60 20.78
C SER A 14 -42.63 -30.05 20.20
N VAL A 15 -42.49 -31.33 19.82
CA VAL A 15 -41.26 -31.86 19.19
C VAL A 15 -41.19 -31.50 17.71
N ALA A 16 -42.32 -31.33 17.02
CA ALA A 16 -42.35 -31.00 15.60
C ALA A 16 -41.95 -29.54 15.29
N ALA A 17 -42.05 -28.63 16.26
CA ALA A 17 -41.78 -27.20 16.07
C ALA A 17 -40.28 -26.82 16.21
N LEU A 18 -39.43 -27.72 16.71
CA LEU A 18 -37.99 -27.43 16.96
C LEU A 18 -37.07 -27.87 15.80
N GLY A 19 -37.60 -28.46 14.74
CA GLY A 19 -36.81 -29.17 13.72
C GLY A 19 -36.37 -28.38 12.48
N GLN A 20 -36.74 -27.11 12.29
CA GLN A 20 -36.57 -26.46 10.97
C GLN A 20 -36.16 -24.98 11.07
N VAL A 21 -35.08 -24.67 11.78
CA VAL A 21 -34.42 -23.36 11.63
C VAL A 21 -32.94 -23.57 11.32
N GLN A 22 -32.66 -24.13 10.14
CA GLN A 22 -31.32 -24.01 9.55
C GLN A 22 -31.28 -22.66 8.82
N SER A 23 -30.56 -21.68 9.37
CA SER A 23 -30.33 -20.44 8.65
C SER A 23 -29.57 -20.77 7.36
N ALA A 24 -29.99 -20.19 6.24
CA ALA A 24 -29.29 -20.34 4.98
C ALA A 24 -27.87 -19.77 5.13
N ARG A 25 -26.88 -20.63 5.39
CA ARG A 25 -25.47 -20.28 5.24
C ARG A 25 -25.22 -20.15 3.74
N GLY A 26 -25.25 -18.92 3.25
CA GLY A 26 -24.75 -18.62 1.90
C GLY A 26 -23.34 -19.19 1.74
N LYS A 27 -22.96 -19.59 0.52
CA LYS A 27 -21.58 -19.99 0.20
C LYS A 27 -20.65 -18.90 0.76
N GLY A 28 -19.83 -19.26 1.74
CA GLY A 28 -18.85 -18.33 2.31
C GLY A 28 -18.07 -17.68 1.17
N THR A 29 -17.87 -16.38 1.25
CA THR A 29 -17.09 -15.66 0.24
C THR A 29 -15.74 -16.38 0.09
N PRO A 30 -15.30 -16.72 -1.13
CA PRO A 30 -13.98 -17.31 -1.32
C PRO A 30 -12.97 -16.40 -0.64
N ARG A 31 -12.19 -16.96 0.29
CA ARG A 31 -11.06 -16.24 0.87
C ARG A 31 -10.17 -15.84 -0.29
N VAL A 32 -9.97 -14.54 -0.51
CA VAL A 32 -9.02 -14.03 -1.49
C VAL A 32 -7.64 -14.53 -1.07
N THR A 33 -7.17 -15.60 -1.70
CA THR A 33 -5.87 -16.24 -1.39
C THR A 33 -4.73 -15.62 -2.17
N SER A 34 -5.02 -14.86 -3.25
CA SER A 34 -3.98 -14.14 -3.98
C SER A 34 -3.51 -12.97 -3.13
N THR A 35 -2.31 -13.09 -2.57
CA THR A 35 -1.56 -11.92 -2.11
C THR A 35 -1.38 -11.01 -3.31
N PRO A 36 -1.88 -9.76 -3.30
CA PRO A 36 -1.71 -8.87 -4.43
C PRO A 36 -0.21 -8.68 -4.68
N LYS A 37 0.24 -8.94 -5.91
CA LYS A 37 1.62 -8.68 -6.31
C LYS A 37 1.85 -7.16 -6.22
N ALA A 38 2.88 -6.75 -5.48
CA ALA A 38 3.26 -5.35 -5.43
C ALA A 38 3.51 -4.83 -6.86
N ALA A 39 3.03 -3.62 -7.13
CA ALA A 39 3.30 -2.96 -8.40
C ALA A 39 4.82 -2.79 -8.58
N HIS A 40 5.27 -2.81 -9.84
CA HIS A 40 6.66 -2.55 -10.15
C HIS A 40 7.06 -1.15 -9.64
N ASN A 41 8.27 -1.06 -9.08
CA ASN A 41 8.83 0.20 -8.60
C ASN A 41 10.31 0.25 -9.00
N SER A 42 10.63 0.99 -10.05
CA SER A 42 12.02 1.17 -10.51
C SER A 42 12.93 1.83 -9.45
N MET A 43 12.35 2.47 -8.44
CA MET A 43 13.09 3.13 -7.35
C MET A 43 13.39 2.21 -6.16
N ALA A 44 13.01 0.93 -6.19
CA ALA A 44 13.00 0.04 -5.01
C ALA A 44 14.34 -0.08 -4.27
N ASN A 45 15.48 0.16 -4.95
CA ASN A 45 16.82 0.07 -4.35
C ASN A 45 17.27 1.35 -3.64
N GLY A 46 16.35 2.25 -3.25
CA GLY A 46 16.69 3.46 -2.50
C GLY A 46 17.37 4.56 -3.33
N THR A 47 17.44 4.39 -4.66
CA THR A 47 18.04 5.36 -5.58
C THR A 47 17.07 5.76 -6.67
N THR A 48 17.36 6.87 -7.33
CA THR A 48 16.78 7.14 -8.65
C THR A 48 17.36 6.15 -9.68
N PRO A 49 16.57 5.54 -10.58
CA PRO A 49 17.03 4.48 -11.45
C PRO A 49 18.07 4.96 -12.47
N PHE A 50 18.01 6.22 -12.91
CA PHE A 50 18.89 6.77 -13.94
C PHE A 50 20.13 7.44 -13.37
N LYS A 51 20.20 7.63 -12.04
CA LYS A 51 21.33 8.25 -11.33
C LYS A 51 21.80 9.55 -12.00
N CYS A 52 20.85 10.45 -12.28
CA CYS A 52 21.10 11.63 -13.11
C CYS A 52 22.18 12.57 -12.58
N ASP A 53 22.56 12.50 -11.30
CA ASP A 53 23.66 13.28 -10.72
C ASP A 53 25.00 13.06 -11.43
N GLN A 54 25.20 11.90 -12.08
CA GLN A 54 26.40 11.65 -12.89
C GLN A 54 26.57 12.68 -14.01
N TYR A 55 25.48 13.27 -14.48
CA TYR A 55 25.48 14.30 -15.53
C TYR A 55 25.56 15.73 -14.98
N ARG A 56 25.69 15.93 -13.66
CA ARG A 56 25.73 17.27 -13.05
C ARG A 56 26.93 18.08 -13.55
N ASN A 57 28.06 17.42 -13.79
CA ASN A 57 29.30 18.03 -14.29
C ASN A 57 29.50 17.77 -15.81
N HIS A 58 28.45 17.38 -16.52
CA HIS A 58 28.55 17.07 -17.94
C HIS A 58 28.85 18.34 -18.76
N PRO A 59 29.70 18.28 -19.80
CA PRO A 59 30.07 19.47 -20.61
C PRO A 59 28.87 20.22 -21.21
N HIS A 60 27.82 19.48 -21.55
CA HIS A 60 26.56 20.06 -22.03
C HIS A 60 25.61 20.36 -20.84
N PRO A 61 25.24 21.63 -20.58
CA PRO A 61 24.56 22.05 -19.36
C PRO A 61 23.13 21.47 -19.21
N GLY A 62 22.49 21.12 -20.33
CA GLY A 62 21.14 20.55 -20.32
C GLY A 62 21.05 19.06 -19.98
N MET A 63 22.17 18.33 -19.92
CA MET A 63 22.13 16.85 -19.83
C MET A 63 21.57 16.35 -18.50
N HIS A 64 21.89 17.03 -17.40
CA HIS A 64 21.35 16.70 -16.08
C HIS A 64 19.82 16.84 -16.05
N GLY A 65 19.30 17.98 -16.52
CA GLY A 65 17.85 18.22 -16.57
C GLY A 65 17.13 17.29 -17.53
N PHE A 66 17.74 16.99 -18.68
CA PHE A 66 17.20 16.02 -19.64
C PHE A 66 17.06 14.62 -19.04
N CYS A 67 18.09 14.14 -18.34
CA CYS A 67 18.04 12.87 -17.63
C CYS A 67 16.90 12.86 -16.60
N GLN A 68 16.79 13.92 -15.78
CA GLN A 68 15.74 14.03 -14.75
C GLN A 68 14.34 14.03 -15.37
N SER A 69 14.15 14.72 -16.50
CA SER A 69 12.86 14.75 -17.21
C SER A 69 12.46 13.37 -17.75
N MET A 70 13.39 12.63 -18.36
CA MET A 70 13.12 11.26 -18.81
C MET A 70 12.79 10.33 -17.64
N GLU A 71 13.55 10.43 -16.54
CA GLU A 71 13.33 9.64 -15.34
C GLU A 71 11.95 9.92 -14.72
N ASN A 72 11.56 11.20 -14.58
CA ASN A 72 10.24 11.60 -14.12
C ASN A 72 9.12 11.02 -15.01
N THR A 73 9.30 11.08 -16.33
CA THR A 73 8.31 10.58 -17.29
C THR A 73 8.09 9.07 -17.15
N ILE A 74 9.17 8.30 -16.98
CA ILE A 74 9.09 6.84 -16.80
C ILE A 74 8.41 6.51 -15.47
N LEU A 75 8.83 7.15 -14.39
CA LEU A 75 8.23 6.92 -13.06
C LEU A 75 6.76 7.34 -12.99
N ALA A 76 6.37 8.42 -13.68
CA ALA A 76 4.98 8.83 -13.78
C ALA A 76 4.14 7.80 -14.56
N ASN A 77 4.70 7.22 -15.64
CA ASN A 77 4.04 6.16 -16.38
C ASN A 77 3.88 4.89 -15.55
N GLU A 78 4.91 4.47 -14.81
CA GLU A 78 4.85 3.34 -13.88
C GLU A 78 3.77 3.56 -12.81
N ALA A 79 3.77 4.74 -12.19
CA ALA A 79 2.78 5.11 -11.18
C ALA A 79 1.36 5.05 -11.76
N ARG A 80 1.15 5.62 -12.96
CA ARG A 80 -0.14 5.59 -13.65
C ARG A 80 -0.59 4.17 -13.96
N GLN A 81 0.30 3.30 -14.45
CA GLN A 81 -0.02 1.88 -14.70
C GLN A 81 -0.38 1.14 -13.40
N ALA A 82 0.23 1.53 -12.29
CA ALA A 82 -0.08 1.01 -10.97
C ALA A 82 -1.32 1.66 -10.32
N GLY A 83 -1.98 2.62 -10.96
CA GLY A 83 -3.10 3.38 -10.38
C GLY A 83 -2.71 4.28 -9.21
N ARG A 84 -1.44 4.69 -9.14
CA ARG A 84 -0.86 5.53 -8.07
C ARG A 84 -0.68 6.97 -8.55
N PRO A 85 -0.69 7.96 -7.63
CA PRO A 85 -0.25 9.32 -7.95
C PRO A 85 1.16 9.32 -8.54
N GLY A 86 1.43 10.26 -9.45
CA GLY A 86 2.76 10.42 -10.03
C GLY A 86 3.81 10.86 -9.00
N PRO A 87 5.11 10.68 -9.30
CA PRO A 87 6.19 11.28 -8.52
C PRO A 87 6.21 12.80 -8.64
N SER A 88 6.74 13.46 -7.62
CA SER A 88 7.19 14.85 -7.73
C SER A 88 8.48 14.96 -8.54
N GLU A 89 8.72 16.10 -9.17
CA GLU A 89 10.03 16.40 -9.77
C GLU A 89 11.11 16.72 -8.72
N SER A 90 10.69 17.09 -7.51
CA SER A 90 11.59 17.39 -6.40
C SER A 90 12.18 16.10 -5.81
N ILE A 91 13.48 16.13 -5.50
CA ILE A 91 14.22 15.04 -4.85
C ILE A 91 14.85 15.59 -3.57
N VAL A 92 14.54 14.99 -2.43
CA VAL A 92 15.12 15.37 -1.13
C VAL A 92 16.13 14.32 -0.65
N GLU A 93 17.14 14.75 0.10
CA GLU A 93 18.03 13.81 0.80
C GLU A 93 17.36 13.40 2.12
N LEU A 94 17.17 12.09 2.30
CA LEU A 94 16.64 11.51 3.53
C LEU A 94 17.52 10.32 3.95
N PRO A 95 17.60 10.04 5.26
CA PRO A 95 18.37 8.90 5.73
C PRO A 95 17.68 7.57 5.41
N ALA A 96 18.47 6.50 5.36
CA ALA A 96 18.00 5.14 5.15
C ALA A 96 17.06 4.67 6.27
N LEU A 97 16.08 3.84 5.93
CA LEU A 97 15.23 3.19 6.94
C LEU A 97 16.08 2.39 7.94
N GLY A 98 15.88 2.63 9.23
CA GLY A 98 16.56 1.90 10.31
C GLY A 98 17.82 2.60 10.85
N SER A 99 18.35 3.59 10.14
CA SER A 99 19.43 4.46 10.63
C SER A 99 19.03 5.22 11.90
N ALA A 100 20.03 5.65 12.68
CA ALA A 100 19.78 6.43 13.90
C ALA A 100 19.16 7.79 13.56
N GLU A 101 19.63 8.38 12.47
CA GLU A 101 19.18 9.65 11.91
C GLU A 101 17.71 9.57 11.49
N ALA A 102 17.30 8.49 10.81
CA ALA A 102 15.88 8.29 10.44
C ALA A 102 14.97 8.16 11.67
N LYS A 103 15.45 7.51 12.74
CA LYS A 103 14.68 7.36 13.99
C LYS A 103 14.47 8.69 14.71
N GLN A 104 15.48 9.57 14.68
CA GLN A 104 15.45 10.89 15.29
C GLN A 104 14.64 11.89 14.44
N LEU A 105 14.91 11.95 13.14
CA LEU A 105 14.24 12.84 12.20
C LEU A 105 12.75 12.48 12.03
N GLY A 106 12.42 11.19 12.16
CA GLY A 106 11.08 10.69 11.86
C GLY A 106 10.76 10.68 10.36
N TYR A 107 11.78 10.75 9.52
CA TYR A 107 11.66 10.60 8.07
C TYR A 107 12.71 9.62 7.56
N ALA A 108 12.34 8.85 6.54
CA ALA A 108 13.24 7.89 5.92
C ALA A 108 13.00 7.84 4.41
N CYS A 109 14.04 7.53 3.65
CA CYS A 109 13.90 7.11 2.26
C CYS A 109 13.68 5.60 2.21
N ILE A 110 12.59 5.18 1.58
CA ILE A 110 12.24 3.76 1.42
C ILE A 110 11.95 3.52 -0.05
N GLY A 111 12.82 2.80 -0.76
CA GLY A 111 12.64 2.54 -2.19
C GLY A 111 12.46 3.82 -3.01
N GLY A 112 13.27 4.86 -2.71
CA GLY A 112 13.30 6.15 -3.39
C GLY A 112 12.08 7.05 -3.15
N GLN A 113 11.22 6.67 -2.21
CA GLN A 113 10.04 7.43 -1.78
C GLN A 113 10.27 7.93 -0.35
N ALA A 114 9.92 9.19 -0.10
CA ALA A 114 10.01 9.77 1.22
C ALA A 114 8.84 9.29 2.09
N PHE A 115 9.16 8.82 3.29
CA PHE A 115 8.17 8.41 4.29
C PHE A 115 8.36 9.17 5.59
N LYS A 116 7.25 9.54 6.21
CA LYS A 116 7.17 10.12 7.54
C LYS A 116 6.75 9.03 8.53
N ARG A 117 7.38 9.01 9.70
CA ARG A 117 7.06 8.08 10.78
C ARG A 117 5.74 8.50 11.45
N LEU A 118 4.87 7.52 11.63
CA LEU A 118 3.66 7.61 12.45
C LEU A 118 3.83 6.75 13.71
N ALA A 119 2.91 6.91 14.67
CA ALA A 119 2.92 6.10 15.90
C ALA A 119 2.84 4.58 15.62
N ASN A 120 2.14 4.19 14.56
CA ASN A 120 1.86 2.81 14.20
C ASN A 120 2.42 2.40 12.82
N GLY A 121 3.28 3.21 12.20
CA GLY A 121 3.78 2.88 10.87
C GLY A 121 4.47 4.04 10.15
N TRP A 122 4.29 4.08 8.84
CA TRP A 122 4.90 5.07 7.95
C TRP A 122 3.85 5.61 6.98
N GLU A 123 3.91 6.90 6.72
CA GLU A 123 3.07 7.61 5.77
C GLU A 123 3.92 8.10 4.61
N GLN A 124 3.42 7.94 3.38
CA GLN A 124 4.08 8.49 2.20
C GLN A 124 3.96 10.01 2.21
N VAL A 125 5.09 10.71 2.04
CA VAL A 125 5.12 12.17 2.01
C VAL A 125 4.65 12.65 0.63
N HIS A 126 3.74 13.62 0.63
CA HIS A 126 3.34 14.32 -0.58
C HIS A 126 4.23 15.55 -0.78
N ALA A 127 4.69 15.78 -2.01
CA ALA A 127 5.48 16.96 -2.31
C ALA A 127 4.60 18.20 -2.44
N ARG A 128 5.18 19.37 -2.19
CA ARG A 128 4.48 20.66 -2.39
C ARG A 128 4.08 20.86 -3.86
N GLU A 129 4.94 20.43 -4.78
CA GLU A 129 4.77 20.53 -6.23
C GLU A 129 3.70 19.55 -6.78
N GLY A 130 3.16 18.66 -5.94
CA GLY A 130 2.27 17.59 -6.35
C GLY A 130 2.94 16.21 -6.39
N GLY A 131 2.13 15.16 -6.23
CA GLY A 131 2.60 13.78 -6.27
C GLY A 131 3.33 13.35 -5.01
N TRP A 132 3.81 12.10 -5.00
CA TRP A 132 4.61 11.61 -3.89
C TRP A 132 6.04 12.16 -3.95
N GLN A 133 6.60 12.48 -2.79
CA GLN A 133 7.92 13.05 -2.65
C GLN A 133 8.99 11.99 -2.94
N ARG A 134 9.86 12.27 -3.90
CA ARG A 134 11.04 11.44 -4.19
C ARG A 134 12.15 11.75 -3.21
N CYS A 135 12.96 10.76 -2.89
CA CYS A 135 14.15 10.96 -2.07
C CYS A 135 15.38 10.19 -2.58
N ARG A 136 16.53 10.62 -2.10
CA ARG A 136 17.84 9.97 -2.20
C ARG A 136 18.39 9.78 -0.78
N GLY A 137 19.24 8.77 -0.60
CA GLY A 137 19.83 8.44 0.69
C GLY A 137 19.14 7.22 1.30
N GLY A 138 19.84 6.10 1.31
CA GLY A 138 19.33 4.76 1.59
C GLY A 138 20.50 3.80 1.67
#